data_AF-A0AA47MXL6-F1
#
_entry.id   AF-A0AA47MXL6-F1
#
_cell.length_a   1.000
_cell.length_b   1.000
_cell.length_c   1.000
_cell.angle_alpha   90.00
_cell.angle_beta   90.00
_cell.angle_gamma   90.00
#
_symmetry.space_group_name_H-M   'P 1'
#
loop_
_entity.id
_entity.type
_entity.pdbx_description
1 polymer ?
#
loop_
_entity_poly.entity_id
_entity_poly.type
_entity_poly.pdbx_seq_one_letter_code
_entity_poly.pdbx_strand_id
1 'polypeptide(L)'
;MVGPKEVAAIAAHESRKKRDAGSQWDASDRDTWIDSIGIPRGVPNEFKLVDQITAGFENLRLISALFPVTPNKNIDRINYIHYNVQKLSNRTRDAVAGLSEQLAATSLMAFQNRLALDMLLAEKGGVCAMFGDQCCTFIPNNTAPDGSVNKALAGLRALSSLMAEDSGVDSPLEEWFAGMFGKWKAFMMSLFMSVAVFSTILITCGCCGIPCIRALIVRLINGALSAENDRVIQMPLFPLEEQGVNDWEKVDEV
;
A
#
# COMPACT_ATOMS: atom_id res chain seq x y z
N MET A 1 -53.89 -46.47 11.80
CA MET A 1 -52.93 -47.28 11.01
C MET A 1 -52.73 -46.53 9.70
N VAL A 2 -51.53 -45.99 9.48
CA VAL A 2 -51.20 -45.21 8.28
C VAL A 2 -51.28 -46.14 7.06
N GLY A 3 -51.97 -45.70 6.01
CA GLY A 3 -52.21 -46.54 4.83
C GLY A 3 -50.92 -46.79 4.02
N PRO A 4 -50.80 -47.90 3.26
CA PRO A 4 -49.58 -48.24 2.51
C PRO A 4 -49.15 -47.15 1.51
N LYS A 5 -50.08 -46.32 1.02
CA LYS A 5 -49.77 -45.15 0.16
C LYS A 5 -49.12 -43.99 0.91
N GLU A 6 -49.47 -43.74 2.17
CA GLU A 6 -48.82 -42.74 3.01
C GLU A 6 -47.44 -43.20 3.47
N VAL A 7 -47.26 -44.50 3.74
CA VAL A 7 -45.94 -45.07 4.08
C VAL A 7 -44.97 -44.91 2.89
N ALA A 8 -45.45 -45.09 1.66
CA ALA A 8 -44.65 -44.85 0.45
C ALA A 8 -44.30 -43.37 0.25
N ALA A 9 -45.21 -42.44 0.59
CA ALA A 9 -44.95 -40.99 0.53
C ALA A 9 -43.94 -40.53 1.60
N ILE A 10 -43.95 -41.14 2.79
CA ILE A 10 -42.98 -40.89 3.87
C ILE A 10 -41.60 -41.45 3.49
N ALA A 11 -41.55 -42.61 2.83
CA ALA A 11 -40.30 -43.19 2.33
C ALA A 11 -39.67 -42.40 1.16
N ALA A 12 -40.48 -41.65 0.41
CA ALA A 12 -40.03 -40.77 -0.68
C ALA A 12 -39.47 -39.41 -0.19
N HIS A 13 -39.53 -39.10 1.10
CA HIS A 13 -38.72 -38.03 1.69
C HIS A 13 -37.25 -38.49 1.76
N GLU A 14 -36.61 -38.52 0.59
CA GLU A 14 -35.19 -38.78 0.43
C GLU A 14 -34.39 -37.97 1.46
N SER A 15 -33.62 -38.71 2.27
CA SER A 15 -32.34 -38.31 2.88
C SER A 15 -32.12 -36.79 2.89
N ARG A 16 -32.40 -36.11 4.01
CA ARG A 16 -31.96 -34.72 4.23
C ARG A 16 -30.48 -34.64 3.90
N LYS A 17 -30.13 -34.00 2.77
CA LYS A 17 -28.73 -33.70 2.44
C LYS A 17 -28.13 -32.96 3.63
N LYS A 18 -26.96 -33.42 4.07
CA LYS A 18 -26.18 -32.78 5.11
C LYS A 18 -25.99 -31.32 4.71
N ARG A 19 -26.45 -30.38 5.54
CA ARG A 19 -26.22 -28.94 5.36
C ARG A 19 -24.74 -28.69 5.61
N ASP A 20 -23.93 -28.75 4.56
CA ASP A 20 -22.54 -28.34 4.63
C ASP A 20 -22.48 -26.85 4.29
N ALA A 21 -22.23 -26.03 5.31
CA ALA A 21 -21.84 -24.65 5.10
C ALA A 21 -20.33 -24.69 4.87
N GLY A 22 -19.90 -24.78 3.61
CA GLY A 22 -18.49 -24.71 3.24
C GLY A 22 -17.89 -23.45 3.87
N SER A 23 -17.09 -23.63 4.91
CA SER A 23 -16.59 -22.51 5.69
C SER A 23 -15.42 -21.87 4.95
N GLN A 24 -15.73 -20.98 4.00
CA GLN A 24 -14.75 -20.06 3.40
C GLN A 24 -14.50 -18.86 4.34
N TRP A 25 -14.32 -19.15 5.62
CA TRP A 25 -13.93 -18.18 6.64
C TRP A 25 -12.50 -18.47 7.03
N ASP A 26 -11.60 -18.42 6.05
CA ASP A 26 -10.18 -18.58 6.32
C ASP A 26 -9.66 -17.31 6.99
N ALA A 27 -9.48 -17.38 8.30
CA ALA A 27 -8.86 -16.33 9.10
C ALA A 27 -7.33 -16.30 8.93
N SER A 28 -6.76 -17.32 8.26
CA SER A 28 -5.32 -17.50 8.09
C SER A 28 -4.77 -16.74 6.89
N ASP A 29 -5.64 -16.36 5.93
CA ASP A 29 -5.24 -15.59 4.75
C ASP A 29 -5.05 -14.10 5.11
N ARG A 30 -3.84 -13.80 5.58
CA ARG A 30 -3.42 -12.45 5.97
C ARG A 30 -2.59 -11.84 4.84
N ASP A 31 -3.28 -11.10 3.98
CA ASP A 31 -2.65 -10.24 2.95
C ASP A 31 -1.76 -9.14 3.57
N THR A 32 -1.99 -8.82 4.86
CA THR A 32 -1.31 -7.74 5.57
C THR A 32 -0.56 -8.24 6.80
N TRP A 33 0.62 -7.67 7.04
CA TRP A 33 1.50 -7.99 8.17
C TRP A 33 1.98 -6.71 8.87
N ILE A 34 2.44 -6.85 10.11
CA ILE A 34 3.08 -5.77 10.86
C ILE A 34 4.58 -5.99 10.78
N ASP A 35 5.32 -4.96 10.37
CA ASP A 35 6.77 -5.02 10.29
C ASP A 35 7.44 -4.95 11.68
N SER A 36 8.77 -5.11 11.71
CA SER A 36 9.57 -5.04 12.95
C SER A 36 9.54 -3.66 13.63
N ILE A 37 9.03 -2.62 12.96
CA ILE A 37 8.92 -1.25 13.45
C ILE A 37 7.49 -0.97 13.98
N GLY A 38 6.56 -1.94 13.87
CA GLY A 38 5.18 -1.81 14.30
C GLY A 38 4.30 -1.05 13.30
N ILE A 39 4.65 -1.10 12.01
CA ILE A 39 3.92 -0.46 10.91
C ILE A 39 3.26 -1.55 10.06
N PRO A 40 1.95 -1.42 9.76
CA PRO A 40 1.28 -2.37 8.88
C PRO A 40 1.72 -2.20 7.43
N ARG A 41 1.95 -3.32 6.73
CA ARG A 41 2.33 -3.41 5.32
C ARG A 41 1.50 -4.49 4.62
N GLY A 42 1.51 -4.49 3.29
CA GLY A 42 0.79 -5.46 2.46
C GLY A 42 -0.59 -5.02 1.97
N VAL A 43 -1.01 -3.78 2.23
CA VAL A 43 -2.26 -3.25 1.68
C VAL A 43 -2.06 -3.00 0.18
N PRO A 44 -2.86 -3.64 -0.72
CA PRO A 44 -2.81 -3.38 -2.15
C PRO A 44 -3.16 -1.93 -2.49
N ASN A 45 -2.59 -1.38 -3.56
CA ASN A 45 -2.74 0.05 -3.89
C ASN A 45 -4.18 0.43 -4.25
N GLU A 46 -4.94 -0.50 -4.81
CA GLU A 46 -6.35 -0.33 -5.16
C GLU A 46 -7.28 -0.15 -3.94
N PHE A 47 -6.83 -0.53 -2.75
CA PHE A 47 -7.58 -0.38 -1.50
C PHE A 47 -7.00 0.68 -0.55
N LYS A 48 -5.96 1.41 -1.01
CA LYS A 48 -5.40 2.52 -0.25
C LYS A 48 -6.27 3.76 -0.44
N LEU A 49 -6.46 4.49 0.66
CA LEU A 49 -7.21 5.74 0.70
C LEU A 49 -6.32 6.94 0.34
N VAL A 50 -5.05 6.90 0.76
CA VAL A 50 -4.12 8.01 0.57
C VAL A 50 -2.76 7.50 0.11
N ASP A 51 -2.17 8.20 -0.85
CA ASP A 51 -0.81 7.97 -1.29
C ASP A 51 0.20 8.47 -0.26
N GLN A 52 1.14 7.61 0.13
CA GLN A 52 2.21 7.97 1.05
C GLN A 52 3.11 9.08 0.48
N ILE A 53 3.32 9.07 -0.84
CA ILE A 53 4.22 10.01 -1.50
C ILE A 53 3.54 11.38 -1.57
N THR A 54 2.32 11.45 -2.13
CA THR A 54 1.56 12.69 -2.26
C THR A 54 1.26 13.35 -0.91
N ALA A 55 0.84 12.59 0.10
CA ALA A 55 0.61 13.13 1.45
C ALA A 55 1.92 13.60 2.13
N GLY A 56 3.05 12.99 1.80
CA GLY A 56 4.37 13.47 2.20
C GLY A 56 4.67 14.87 1.64
N PHE A 57 4.21 15.20 0.43
CA PHE A 57 4.42 16.50 -0.21
C PHE A 57 3.38 17.58 0.19
N GLU A 58 2.18 17.19 0.63
CA GLU A 58 1.13 18.13 1.06
C GLU A 58 1.37 18.73 2.45
N ASN A 59 2.03 17.99 3.35
CA ASN A 59 2.39 18.52 4.67
C ASN A 59 3.53 19.53 4.52
N LEU A 60 3.25 20.82 4.80
CA LEU A 60 4.15 21.98 4.82
C LEU A 60 5.54 21.70 4.20
N ARG A 61 5.77 22.12 2.95
CA ARG A 61 7.00 21.85 2.14
C ARG A 61 8.34 21.90 2.91
N LEU A 62 8.43 22.68 3.98
CA LEU A 62 9.63 22.81 4.84
C LEU A 62 9.76 21.72 5.91
N ILE A 63 8.65 21.20 6.47
CA ILE A 63 8.65 20.19 7.54
C ILE A 63 8.77 18.78 6.96
N SER A 64 8.11 18.49 5.84
CA SER A 64 8.24 17.21 5.12
C SER A 64 9.63 17.02 4.51
N ALA A 65 10.27 18.09 4.05
CA ALA A 65 11.65 18.07 3.56
C ALA A 65 12.67 17.73 4.66
N LEU A 66 12.38 18.10 5.91
CA LEU A 66 13.29 17.88 7.04
C LEU A 66 13.07 16.53 7.73
N PHE A 67 11.83 16.02 7.78
CA PHE A 67 11.49 14.73 8.42
C PHE A 67 10.36 13.96 7.71
N PRO A 68 10.67 13.23 6.62
CA PRO A 68 9.67 12.47 5.85
C PRO A 68 9.10 11.23 6.59
N VAL A 69 9.76 10.78 7.65
CA VAL A 69 9.48 9.48 8.29
C VAL A 69 8.18 9.48 9.10
N THR A 70 7.80 10.59 9.72
CA THR A 70 6.62 10.67 10.60
C THR A 70 5.28 10.68 9.86
N PRO A 71 5.05 11.53 8.84
CA PRO A 71 3.77 11.54 8.11
C PRO A 71 3.49 10.20 7.42
N ASN A 72 4.49 9.57 6.82
CA ASN A 72 4.33 8.32 6.08
C ASN A 72 3.82 7.16 6.97
N LYS A 73 4.24 7.12 8.24
CA LYS A 73 3.79 6.10 9.20
C LYS A 73 2.31 6.22 9.55
N ASN A 74 1.80 7.45 9.64
CA ASN A 74 0.40 7.69 9.96
C ASN A 74 -0.50 7.30 8.78
N ILE A 75 -0.08 7.60 7.55
CA ILE A 75 -0.79 7.19 6.32
C ILE A 75 -0.87 5.67 6.20
N ASP A 76 0.21 4.95 6.48
CA ASP A 76 0.20 3.47 6.47
C ASP A 76 -0.81 2.87 7.45
N ARG A 77 -0.92 3.47 8.64
CA ARG A 77 -1.89 3.04 9.65
C ARG A 77 -3.34 3.34 9.21
N ILE A 78 -3.59 4.48 8.58
CA ILE A 78 -4.91 4.83 8.04
C ILE A 78 -5.31 3.86 6.94
N ASN A 79 -4.44 3.63 5.96
CA ASN A 79 -4.67 2.69 4.86
C ASN A 79 -4.93 1.27 5.37
N TYR A 80 -4.19 0.84 6.39
CA TYR A 80 -4.42 -0.46 7.02
C TYR A 80 -5.79 -0.57 7.70
N ILE A 81 -6.21 0.44 8.47
CA ILE A 81 -7.53 0.44 9.11
C ILE A 81 -8.62 0.45 8.04
N HIS A 82 -8.49 1.30 7.02
CA HIS A 82 -9.42 1.40 5.90
C HIS A 82 -9.65 0.03 5.24
N TYR A 83 -8.57 -0.65 4.85
CA TYR A 83 -8.62 -1.97 4.24
C TYR A 83 -9.29 -3.02 5.14
N ASN A 84 -8.96 -3.04 6.44
CA ASN A 84 -9.56 -3.99 7.37
C ASN A 84 -11.05 -3.73 7.60
N VAL A 85 -11.48 -2.47 7.65
CA VAL A 85 -12.90 -2.11 7.75
C VAL A 85 -13.65 -2.54 6.49
N GLN A 86 -13.05 -2.40 5.32
CA GLN A 86 -13.65 -2.86 4.06
C GLN A 86 -13.80 -4.40 4.04
N LYS A 87 -12.76 -5.13 4.46
CA LYS A 87 -12.78 -6.60 4.59
C LYS A 87 -13.84 -7.06 5.62
N LEU A 88 -13.96 -6.33 6.72
CA LEU A 88 -14.98 -6.57 7.76
C LEU A 88 -16.39 -6.31 7.21
N SER A 89 -16.60 -5.23 6.48
CA SER A 89 -17.90 -4.88 5.88
C SER A 89 -18.37 -5.96 4.90
N ASN A 90 -17.48 -6.40 4.00
CA ASN A 90 -17.78 -7.45 3.03
C ASN A 90 -18.16 -8.78 3.72
N ARG A 91 -17.37 -9.19 4.70
CA ARG A 91 -17.67 -10.37 5.53
C ARG A 91 -18.97 -10.24 6.31
N THR A 92 -19.20 -9.09 6.95
CA THR A 92 -20.41 -8.85 7.75
C THR A 92 -21.65 -8.91 6.87
N ARG A 93 -21.59 -8.37 5.64
CA ARG A 93 -22.65 -8.50 4.64
C ARG A 93 -22.98 -9.96 4.37
N ASP A 94 -21.99 -10.80 4.09
CA ASP A 94 -22.21 -12.22 3.77
C ASP A 94 -22.74 -13.00 4.98
N ALA A 95 -22.21 -12.73 6.18
CA ALA A 95 -22.70 -13.33 7.42
C ALA A 95 -24.16 -12.95 7.71
N VAL A 96 -24.53 -11.68 7.56
CA VAL A 96 -25.90 -11.20 7.78
C VAL A 96 -26.86 -11.76 6.74
N ALA A 97 -26.43 -11.89 5.48
CA ALA A 97 -27.22 -12.51 4.43
C ALA A 97 -27.48 -14.00 4.70
N GLY A 98 -26.44 -14.77 5.09
CA GLY A 98 -26.61 -16.17 5.46
C GLY A 98 -27.51 -16.36 6.69
N LEU A 99 -27.37 -15.49 7.69
CA LEU A 99 -28.22 -15.52 8.89
C LEU A 99 -29.69 -15.22 8.55
N SER A 100 -29.96 -14.26 7.66
CA SER A 100 -31.33 -13.89 7.30
C SER A 100 -32.04 -15.02 6.55
N GLU A 101 -31.33 -15.71 5.65
CA GLU A 101 -31.84 -16.89 4.93
C GLU A 101 -32.13 -18.05 5.89
N GLN A 102 -31.20 -18.35 6.80
CA GLN A 102 -31.39 -19.40 7.80
C GLN A 102 -32.56 -19.07 8.74
N LEU A 103 -32.72 -17.82 9.15
CA LEU A 103 -33.82 -17.39 10.02
C LEU A 103 -35.17 -17.52 9.32
N ALA A 104 -35.27 -17.15 8.04
CA ALA A 104 -36.49 -17.31 7.25
C ALA A 104 -36.90 -18.79 7.09
N ALA A 105 -35.93 -19.67 6.83
CA ALA A 105 -36.21 -21.10 6.72
C ALA A 105 -36.61 -21.73 8.08
N THR A 106 -35.94 -21.34 9.15
CA THR A 106 -36.20 -21.87 10.50
C THR A 106 -37.55 -21.40 11.04
N SER A 107 -37.92 -20.15 10.81
CA SER A 107 -39.23 -19.61 11.21
C SER A 107 -40.38 -20.29 10.47
N LEU A 108 -40.21 -20.54 9.16
CA LEU A 108 -41.16 -21.30 8.37
C LEU A 108 -41.33 -22.73 8.89
N MET A 109 -40.22 -23.42 9.21
CA MET A 109 -40.26 -24.77 9.80
C MET A 109 -40.98 -24.77 11.15
N ALA A 110 -40.70 -23.78 12.02
CA ALA A 110 -41.37 -23.65 13.30
C ALA A 110 -42.89 -23.41 13.15
N PHE A 111 -43.29 -22.59 12.18
CA PHE A 111 -44.70 -22.35 11.86
C PHE A 111 -45.41 -23.63 11.38
N GLN A 112 -44.79 -24.38 10.47
CA GLN A 112 -45.33 -25.67 10.00
C GLN A 112 -45.48 -26.69 11.13
N ASN A 113 -44.46 -26.81 11.99
CA ASN A 113 -44.53 -27.70 13.16
C ASN A 113 -45.68 -27.30 14.10
N ARG A 114 -45.88 -26.00 14.31
CA ARG A 114 -46.97 -25.50 15.15
C ARG A 114 -48.35 -25.79 14.56
N LEU A 115 -48.53 -25.59 13.25
CA LEU A 115 -49.79 -25.92 12.57
C LEU A 115 -50.12 -27.42 12.71
N ALA A 116 -49.14 -28.31 12.56
CA ALA A 116 -49.32 -29.74 12.74
C ALA A 116 -49.69 -30.08 14.19
N LEU A 117 -49.03 -29.48 15.18
CA LEU A 117 -49.36 -29.67 16.60
C LEU A 117 -50.76 -29.12 16.94
N ASP A 118 -51.16 -27.99 16.37
CA ASP A 118 -52.49 -27.41 16.56
C ASP A 118 -53.59 -28.32 15.98
N MET A 119 -53.34 -28.98 14.84
CA MET A 119 -54.25 -29.99 14.30
C MET A 119 -54.36 -31.23 15.20
N LEU A 120 -53.24 -31.71 15.76
CA LEU A 120 -53.23 -32.86 16.67
C LEU A 120 -53.89 -32.54 18.03
N LEU A 121 -53.78 -31.30 18.48
CA LEU A 121 -54.33 -30.81 19.75
C LEU A 121 -55.69 -30.11 19.56
N ALA A 122 -56.35 -30.29 18.42
CA ALA A 122 -57.61 -29.61 18.11
C ALA A 122 -58.68 -29.81 19.21
N GLU A 123 -58.78 -31.01 19.78
CA GLU A 123 -59.71 -31.31 20.90
C GLU A 123 -59.36 -30.59 22.21
N LYS A 124 -58.09 -30.20 22.37
CA LYS A 124 -57.57 -29.49 23.56
C LYS A 124 -57.45 -27.98 23.32
N GLY A 125 -57.94 -27.47 22.19
CA GLY A 125 -57.85 -26.06 21.82
C GLY A 125 -56.49 -25.63 21.22
N GLY A 126 -55.68 -26.59 20.77
CA GLY A 126 -54.37 -26.34 20.16
C GLY A 126 -53.24 -26.11 21.17
N VAL A 127 -52.05 -25.82 20.64
CA VAL A 127 -50.85 -25.47 21.41
C VAL A 127 -51.12 -24.23 22.27
N CYS A 128 -51.89 -23.26 21.76
CA CYS A 128 -52.12 -22.01 22.47
C CYS A 128 -52.97 -22.13 23.73
N ALA A 129 -53.99 -23.00 23.72
CA ALA A 129 -54.81 -23.25 24.90
C ALA A 129 -54.00 -23.93 26.03
N MET A 130 -52.97 -24.71 25.69
CA MET A 130 -52.10 -25.38 26.67
C MET A 130 -51.09 -24.42 27.33
N PHE A 131 -50.55 -23.47 26.57
CA PHE A 131 -49.55 -22.51 27.06
C PHE A 131 -50.13 -21.16 27.51
N GLY A 132 -51.42 -20.92 27.26
CA GLY A 132 -52.12 -19.71 27.69
C GLY A 132 -51.43 -18.43 27.21
N ASP A 133 -51.19 -17.49 28.12
CA ASP A 133 -50.60 -16.18 27.83
C ASP A 133 -49.16 -16.25 27.27
N GLN A 134 -48.45 -17.36 27.48
CA GLN A 134 -47.08 -17.55 26.98
C GLN A 134 -47.02 -17.87 25.48
N CYS A 135 -48.15 -18.20 24.87
CA CYS A 135 -48.26 -18.63 23.48
C CYS A 135 -48.13 -17.48 22.45
N CYS A 136 -48.48 -16.25 22.86
CA CYS A 136 -48.65 -15.08 21.98
C CYS A 136 -47.33 -14.33 21.73
N THR A 137 -46.27 -15.05 21.37
CA THR A 137 -44.99 -14.41 21.02
C THR A 137 -45.08 -13.79 19.62
N PHE A 138 -45.04 -12.46 19.54
CA PHE A 138 -44.98 -11.74 18.26
C PHE A 138 -43.59 -11.93 17.62
N ILE A 139 -43.54 -12.53 16.43
CA ILE A 139 -42.30 -12.64 15.65
C ILE A 139 -42.21 -11.39 14.75
N PRO A 140 -41.26 -10.48 14.99
CA PRO A 140 -41.12 -9.30 14.17
C PRO A 140 -40.69 -9.69 12.75
N ASN A 141 -41.35 -9.11 11.75
CA ASN A 141 -41.10 -9.38 10.33
C ASN A 141 -39.84 -8.65 9.80
N ASN A 142 -38.72 -8.81 10.51
CA ASN A 142 -37.46 -8.14 10.21
C ASN A 142 -36.78 -8.65 8.93
N THR A 143 -37.17 -9.83 8.45
CA THR A 143 -36.63 -10.48 7.25
C THR A 143 -37.45 -10.17 5.99
N ALA A 144 -38.57 -9.43 6.09
CA ALA A 144 -39.31 -8.94 4.93
C ALA A 144 -38.44 -8.05 4.01
N PRO A 145 -38.81 -7.86 2.73
CA PRO A 145 -38.09 -6.98 1.81
C PRO A 145 -37.82 -5.58 2.38
N ASP A 146 -38.80 -5.00 3.08
CA ASP A 146 -38.70 -3.70 3.78
C ASP A 146 -38.32 -3.82 5.26
N GLY A 147 -37.94 -5.03 5.69
CA GLY A 147 -37.57 -5.35 7.05
C GLY A 147 -36.21 -4.78 7.45
N SER A 148 -35.98 -4.68 8.77
CA SER A 148 -34.76 -4.10 9.33
C SER A 148 -33.48 -4.80 8.88
N VAL A 149 -33.50 -6.13 8.69
CA VAL A 149 -32.32 -6.90 8.26
C VAL A 149 -31.96 -6.58 6.81
N ASN A 150 -32.95 -6.53 5.91
CA ASN A 150 -32.70 -6.20 4.51
C ASN A 150 -32.26 -4.74 4.34
N LYS A 151 -32.81 -3.82 5.12
CA LYS A 151 -32.35 -2.42 5.15
C LYS A 151 -30.91 -2.31 5.66
N ALA A 152 -30.56 -3.04 6.72
CA ALA A 152 -29.18 -3.09 7.22
C ALA A 152 -28.22 -3.67 6.17
N LEU A 153 -28.64 -4.73 5.48
CA LEU A 153 -27.85 -5.37 4.42
C LEU A 153 -27.68 -4.44 3.20
N ALA A 154 -28.70 -3.66 2.84
CA ALA A 154 -28.60 -2.61 1.83
C ALA A 154 -27.61 -1.50 2.25
N GLY A 155 -27.66 -1.09 3.52
CA GLY A 155 -26.70 -0.14 4.10
C GLY A 155 -25.26 -0.66 4.06
N LEU A 156 -25.03 -1.94 4.40
CA LEU A 156 -23.71 -2.57 4.30
C LEU A 156 -23.19 -2.62 2.86
N ARG A 157 -24.06 -2.94 1.89
CA ARG A 157 -23.69 -2.91 0.46
C ARG A 157 -23.31 -1.50 0.01
N ALA A 158 -24.11 -0.49 0.36
CA ALA A 158 -23.83 0.90 0.04
C ALA A 158 -22.52 1.38 0.68
N LEU A 159 -22.28 1.03 1.95
CA LEU A 159 -21.01 1.34 2.61
C LEU A 159 -19.84 0.67 1.90
N SER A 160 -19.97 -0.60 1.52
CA SER A 160 -18.91 -1.32 0.81
C SER A 160 -18.59 -0.71 -0.56
N SER A 161 -19.59 -0.23 -1.29
CA SER A 161 -19.38 0.44 -2.58
C SER A 161 -18.74 1.81 -2.38
N LEU A 162 -19.21 2.61 -1.42
CA LEU A 162 -18.62 3.92 -1.11
C LEU A 162 -17.15 3.79 -0.71
N MET A 163 -16.83 2.83 0.17
CA MET A 163 -15.43 2.57 0.54
C MET A 163 -14.57 2.12 -0.65
N ALA A 164 -15.16 1.41 -1.63
CA ALA A 164 -14.45 0.99 -2.83
C ALA A 164 -14.25 2.16 -3.81
N GLU A 165 -15.21 3.09 -3.90
CA GLU A 165 -15.12 4.30 -4.71
C GLU A 165 -14.13 5.32 -4.13
N ASP A 166 -14.10 5.46 -2.81
CA ASP A 166 -13.12 6.30 -2.10
C ASP A 166 -11.72 5.67 -2.07
N SER A 167 -11.60 4.39 -2.43
CA SER A 167 -10.31 3.70 -2.55
C SER A 167 -9.73 3.88 -3.93
N GLY A 168 -8.40 4.00 -3.98
CA GLY A 168 -7.69 4.18 -5.23
C GLY A 168 -6.66 5.27 -5.03
N VAL A 169 -5.39 4.85 -4.96
CA VAL A 169 -4.30 5.81 -5.02
C VAL A 169 -4.01 6.08 -6.49
N ASP A 170 -4.69 7.09 -7.02
CA ASP A 170 -4.32 7.71 -8.28
C ASP A 170 -3.22 8.73 -8.01
N SER A 171 -2.02 8.46 -8.54
CA SER A 171 -0.95 9.44 -8.44
C SER A 171 -1.19 10.53 -9.49
N PRO A 172 -1.34 11.82 -9.12
CA PRO A 172 -1.70 12.89 -10.05
C PRO A 172 -0.73 13.02 -11.23
N LEU A 173 0.53 12.69 -10.99
CA LEU A 173 1.58 12.64 -12.01
C LEU A 173 1.34 11.48 -12.98
N GLU A 174 0.98 10.29 -12.47
CA GLU A 174 0.75 9.12 -13.30
C GLU A 174 -0.50 9.28 -14.17
N GLU A 175 -1.58 9.88 -13.66
CA GLU A 175 -2.78 10.19 -14.45
C GLU A 175 -2.49 11.21 -15.56
N TRP A 176 -1.83 12.32 -15.23
CA TRP A 176 -1.43 13.33 -16.23
C TRP A 176 -0.53 12.71 -17.30
N PHE A 177 0.42 11.87 -16.89
CA PHE A 177 1.36 11.22 -17.78
C PHE A 177 0.69 10.13 -18.63
N ALA A 178 -0.25 9.37 -18.06
CA ALA A 178 -1.08 8.43 -18.78
C ALA A 178 -2.01 9.13 -19.78
N GLY A 179 -2.53 10.31 -19.45
CA GLY A 179 -3.30 11.14 -20.38
C GLY A 179 -2.46 11.65 -21.56
N MET A 180 -1.21 12.05 -21.30
CA MET A 180 -0.29 12.57 -22.32
C MET A 180 0.33 11.48 -23.22
N PHE A 181 0.69 10.33 -22.64
CA PHE A 181 1.46 9.29 -23.34
C PHE A 181 0.69 7.97 -23.53
N GLY A 182 -0.50 7.85 -22.96
CA GLY A 182 -1.39 6.70 -23.14
C GLY A 182 -0.70 5.36 -22.88
N LYS A 183 -0.80 4.46 -23.85
CA LYS A 183 -0.20 3.12 -23.80
C LYS A 183 1.34 3.12 -23.78
N TRP A 184 2.00 4.23 -24.14
CA TRP A 184 3.46 4.34 -24.18
C TRP A 184 4.08 4.82 -22.86
N LYS A 185 3.27 4.94 -21.79
CA LYS A 185 3.74 5.46 -20.49
C LYS A 185 4.99 4.73 -19.96
N ALA A 186 5.01 3.40 -20.04
CA ALA A 186 6.12 2.61 -19.49
C ALA A 186 7.44 2.89 -20.25
N PHE A 187 7.36 3.04 -21.57
CA PHE A 187 8.52 3.35 -22.41
C PHE A 187 9.05 4.76 -22.13
N MET A 188 8.15 5.74 -22.00
CA MET A 188 8.53 7.13 -21.73
C MET A 188 9.11 7.31 -20.33
N MET A 189 8.54 6.66 -19.31
CA MET A 189 9.11 6.62 -17.95
C MET A 189 10.56 6.11 -17.96
N SER A 190 10.82 5.01 -18.67
CA SER A 190 12.17 4.47 -18.81
C SER A 190 13.14 5.45 -19.51
N LEU A 191 12.67 6.16 -20.54
CA LEU A 191 13.46 7.14 -21.26
C LEU A 191 13.84 8.32 -20.36
N PHE A 192 12.89 8.89 -19.62
CA PHE A 192 13.14 10.01 -18.71
C PHE A 192 14.10 9.63 -17.58
N MET A 193 13.95 8.43 -17.00
CA MET A 193 14.88 7.94 -15.98
C MET A 193 16.30 7.78 -16.54
N SER A 194 16.43 7.25 -17.76
CA SER A 194 17.73 7.17 -18.43
C SER A 194 18.35 8.56 -18.63
N VAL A 195 17.59 9.51 -19.20
CA VAL A 195 18.09 10.88 -19.44
C VAL A 195 18.46 11.59 -18.13
N ALA A 196 17.69 11.40 -17.06
CA ALA A 196 17.99 11.96 -15.74
C ALA A 196 19.29 11.39 -15.15
N VAL A 197 19.54 10.09 -15.30
CA VAL A 197 20.80 9.47 -14.86
C VAL A 197 21.97 9.98 -15.70
N PHE A 198 21.83 10.08 -17.02
CA PHE A 198 22.88 10.63 -17.87
C PHE A 198 23.18 12.10 -17.55
N SER A 199 22.15 12.93 -17.34
CA SER A 199 22.34 14.34 -17.03
C SER A 199 23.00 14.54 -15.67
N THR A 200 22.62 13.77 -14.65
CA THR A 200 23.29 13.82 -13.34
C THR A 200 24.75 13.43 -13.42
N ILE A 201 25.10 12.36 -14.16
CA ILE A 201 26.50 11.96 -14.39
C ILE A 201 27.28 13.07 -15.09
N LEU A 202 26.72 13.70 -16.14
CA LEU A 202 27.38 14.78 -16.86
C LEU A 202 27.58 16.03 -15.98
N ILE A 203 26.59 16.37 -15.15
CA ILE A 203 26.68 17.50 -14.22
C ILE A 203 27.74 17.23 -13.16
N THR A 204 27.76 16.04 -12.54
CA THR A 204 28.77 15.66 -11.55
C THR A 204 30.18 15.59 -12.14
N CYS A 205 30.32 15.00 -13.33
CA CYS A 205 31.60 14.93 -14.03
C CYS A 205 32.09 16.33 -14.47
N GLY A 206 31.18 17.20 -14.91
CA GLY A 206 31.48 18.58 -15.27
C GLY A 206 31.87 19.45 -14.07
N CYS A 207 31.11 19.38 -12.97
CA CYS A 207 31.35 20.23 -11.80
C CYS A 207 32.54 19.77 -10.95
N CYS A 208 32.85 18.48 -10.91
CA CYS A 208 33.99 17.96 -10.13
C CYS A 208 35.21 17.67 -11.01
N GLY A 209 35.04 17.15 -12.22
CA GLY A 209 36.13 16.73 -13.09
C GLY A 209 36.94 17.91 -13.65
N ILE A 210 36.26 18.95 -14.13
CA ILE A 210 36.93 20.12 -14.73
C ILE A 210 37.85 20.85 -13.72
N PRO A 211 37.41 21.21 -12.51
CA PRO A 211 38.31 21.87 -11.55
C PRO A 211 39.42 20.94 -11.01
N CYS A 212 39.15 19.64 -10.86
CA CYS A 212 40.17 18.69 -10.39
C CYS A 212 41.30 18.49 -11.42
N ILE A 213 40.96 18.36 -12.71
CA ILE A 213 41.96 18.22 -13.77
C ILE A 213 42.80 19.50 -13.88
N ARG A 214 42.16 20.67 -13.80
CA ARG A 214 42.88 21.97 -13.79
C ARG A 214 43.85 22.06 -12.61
N ALA A 215 43.43 21.66 -11.41
CA ALA A 215 44.29 21.67 -10.22
C ALA A 215 45.49 20.71 -10.35
N LEU A 216 45.30 19.53 -10.94
CA LEU A 216 46.38 18.57 -11.17
C LEU A 216 47.39 19.05 -12.22
N ILE A 217 46.92 19.62 -13.34
CA ILE A 217 47.81 20.18 -14.37
C ILE A 217 48.66 21.31 -13.80
N VAL A 218 48.07 22.22 -13.03
CA VAL A 218 48.81 23.32 -12.39
C VAL A 218 49.85 22.78 -11.39
N ARG A 219 49.52 21.74 -10.63
CA ARG A 219 50.47 21.11 -9.71
C ARG A 219 51.63 20.43 -10.43
N LEU A 220 51.39 19.78 -11.58
CA LEU A 220 52.46 19.17 -12.39
C LEU A 220 53.39 20.21 -13.02
N ILE A 221 52.83 21.31 -13.53
CA ILE A 221 53.63 22.42 -14.08
C ILE A 221 54.49 23.05 -12.99
N ASN A 222 53.90 23.36 -11.82
CA ASN A 222 54.66 23.93 -10.71
C ASN A 222 55.72 22.96 -10.18
N GLY A 223 55.42 21.66 -10.10
CA GLY A 223 56.39 20.64 -9.71
C GLY A 223 57.56 20.51 -10.68
N ALA A 224 57.31 20.59 -11.99
CA ALA A 224 58.36 20.57 -13.01
C ALA A 224 59.23 21.84 -12.96
N LEU A 225 58.63 23.02 -12.79
CA LEU A 225 59.37 24.27 -12.65
C LEU A 225 60.19 24.34 -11.36
N SER A 226 59.68 23.83 -10.24
CA SER A 226 60.46 23.73 -8.99
C SER A 226 61.60 22.72 -9.08
N ALA A 227 61.38 21.58 -9.75
CA ALA A 227 62.44 20.59 -9.99
C ALA A 227 63.52 21.11 -10.95
N GLU A 228 63.17 21.97 -11.89
CA GLU A 228 64.13 22.67 -12.76
C GLU A 228 64.87 23.77 -11.99
N ASN A 229 64.18 24.55 -11.16
CA ASN A 229 64.78 25.58 -10.32
C ASN A 229 65.80 25.01 -9.32
N ASP A 230 65.52 23.86 -8.69
CA ASP A 230 66.49 23.16 -7.83
C ASP A 230 67.71 22.67 -8.61
N ARG A 231 67.54 22.21 -9.86
CA ARG A 231 68.67 21.81 -10.72
C ARG A 231 69.51 23.00 -11.19
N VAL A 232 68.91 24.17 -11.39
CA VAL A 232 69.62 25.41 -11.76
C VAL A 232 70.42 25.95 -10.57
N ILE A 233 69.90 25.85 -9.33
CA ILE A 233 70.61 26.27 -8.12
C ILE A 233 71.80 25.35 -7.78
N GLN A 234 71.81 24.10 -8.27
CA GLN A 234 72.87 23.13 -8.00
C GLN A 234 74.05 23.14 -9.00
N MET A 235 74.09 24.08 -9.95
CA MET A 235 75.24 24.20 -10.87
C MET A 235 76.40 24.89 -10.12
N PRO A 236 77.59 24.24 -9.96
CA PRO A 236 78.69 24.87 -9.25
C PRO A 236 79.23 26.04 -10.08
N LEU A 237 79.17 27.24 -9.50
CA LEU A 237 79.86 28.41 -10.03
C LEU A 237 81.36 28.14 -9.94
N PHE A 238 82.03 27.88 -11.07
CA PHE A 238 83.49 27.81 -11.13
C PHE A 238 84.06 29.16 -10.66
N PRO A 239 85.01 29.19 -9.70
CA PRO A 239 85.73 30.41 -9.40
C PRO A 239 86.66 30.69 -10.59
N LEU A 240 86.49 31.84 -11.25
CA LEU A 240 87.57 32.36 -12.09
C LEU A 240 88.69 32.80 -11.14
N GLU A 241 89.76 32.02 -11.17
CA GLU A 241 91.02 32.24 -10.47
C GLU A 241 91.58 33.61 -10.86
N GLU A 242 91.80 34.47 -9.85
CA GLU A 242 92.60 35.69 -9.98
C GLU A 242 94.05 35.30 -10.30
N GLN A 243 94.50 35.53 -11.53
CA GLN A 243 95.92 35.68 -11.84
C GLN A 243 96.23 37.17 -12.02
N GLY A 244 96.69 37.78 -10.93
CA GLY A 244 97.46 39.02 -10.99
C GLY A 244 98.88 38.71 -11.43
N VAL A 245 99.38 39.46 -12.42
CA VAL A 245 100.81 39.74 -12.58
C VAL A 245 100.95 41.23 -12.92
N ASN A 246 101.59 41.93 -12.00
CA ASN A 246 101.94 43.36 -12.04
C ASN A 246 103.23 43.57 -12.85
N ASP A 247 103.62 44.84 -12.99
CA ASP A 247 104.76 45.43 -13.72
C ASP A 247 104.47 45.69 -15.20
N TRP A 248 104.56 46.93 -15.70
CA TRP A 248 105.64 47.89 -15.49
C TRP A 248 105.17 49.35 -15.68
N GLU A 249 105.66 50.20 -14.79
CA GLU A 249 105.57 51.66 -14.83
C GLU A 249 106.62 52.27 -15.79
N LYS A 250 106.21 53.29 -16.56
CA LYS A 250 107.00 54.38 -17.20
C LYS A 250 108.27 54.06 -18.01
N VAL A 251 108.26 54.43 -19.31
CA VAL A 251 109.38 55.15 -19.98
C VAL A 251 108.82 56.05 -21.12
N ASP A 252 108.91 57.36 -20.87
CA ASP A 252 109.26 58.51 -21.72
C ASP A 252 108.50 59.00 -22.97
N GLU A 253 108.47 60.34 -22.98
CA GLU A 253 108.09 61.35 -23.99
C GLU A 253 108.77 61.16 -25.36
N VAL A 254 108.04 61.46 -26.45
CA VAL A 254 108.24 62.61 -27.39
C VAL A 254 106.93 62.88 -28.11
#